data_AF-A0A7X0GBQ7-F1
#
_entry.id   AF-A0A7X0GBQ7-F1
#
_cell.length_a   1.000
_cell.length_b   1.000
_cell.length_c   1.000
_cell.angle_alpha   90.00
_cell.angle_beta   90.00
_cell.angle_gamma   90.00
#
_symmetry.space_group_name_H-M   'P 1'
#
loop_
_entity.id
_entity.type
_entity.pdbx_description
1 polymer ?
#
loop_
_entity_poly.entity_id
_entity_poly.type
_entity_poly.pdbx_seq_one_letter_code
_entity_poly.pdbx_strand_id
1 'polypeptide(L)'
;MTAEDLRLDGELGHSLMLLCCLRVIRPSLAAFRVNSFVRYHEHFEVAQNDPDLERFLALVDGHEASGHFKRCARFDVAAALTTEGIALADLSTEALLHYAIATRDGGWGAGYESDVGRLAWRDGRVRSLPRARSCHVARSNACPGDDACRAR
;
A
#
# COMPACT_ATOMS: atom_id res chain seq x y z
N MET A 1 18.30 -22.53 23.20
CA MET A 1 18.32 -21.79 21.93
C MET A 1 19.74 -21.81 21.42
N THR A 2 19.99 -22.59 20.38
CA THR A 2 21.31 -22.82 19.78
C THR A 2 21.59 -21.77 18.70
N ALA A 3 22.84 -21.67 18.25
CA ALA A 3 23.20 -20.79 17.13
C ALA A 3 22.51 -21.20 15.81
N GLU A 4 22.21 -22.50 15.65
CA GLU A 4 21.48 -23.02 14.49
C GLU A 4 20.01 -22.57 14.51
N ASP A 5 19.36 -22.58 15.69
CA ASP A 5 17.98 -22.10 15.84
C ASP A 5 17.84 -20.63 15.42
N LEU A 6 18.76 -19.78 15.87
CA LEU A 6 18.76 -18.34 15.53
C LEU A 6 18.96 -18.08 14.03
N ARG A 7 19.78 -18.92 13.38
CA ARG A 7 19.99 -18.84 11.93
C ARG A 7 18.75 -19.27 11.17
N LEU A 8 18.13 -20.39 11.57
CA LEU A 8 16.90 -20.91 10.97
C LEU A 8 15.77 -19.88 11.08
N ASP A 9 15.59 -19.26 12.24
CA ASP A 9 14.58 -18.21 12.46
C ASP A 9 14.82 -17.01 11.52
N GLY A 10 16.08 -16.64 11.30
CA GLY A 10 16.45 -15.60 10.34
C GLY A 10 16.13 -15.97 8.88
N GLU A 11 16.45 -17.20 8.47
CA GLU A 11 16.18 -17.71 7.11
C GLU A 11 14.66 -17.83 6.85
N LEU A 12 13.89 -18.29 7.84
CA LEU A 12 12.43 -18.38 7.78
C LEU A 12 11.79 -16.99 7.71
N GLY A 13 12.24 -16.05 8.53
CA GLY A 13 11.75 -14.66 8.49
C GLY A 13 12.01 -13.99 7.14
N HIS A 14 13.19 -14.21 6.57
CA HIS A 14 13.53 -13.70 5.23
C HIS A 14 12.68 -14.35 4.13
N SER A 15 12.46 -15.66 4.21
CA SER A 15 11.62 -16.39 3.25
C SER A 15 10.17 -15.90 3.28
N LEU A 16 9.61 -15.71 4.48
CA LEU A 16 8.27 -15.15 4.66
C LEU A 16 8.18 -13.73 4.07
N MET A 17 9.21 -12.90 4.32
CA MET A 17 9.28 -11.55 3.75
C MET A 17 9.20 -11.58 2.23
N LEU A 18 9.98 -12.45 1.56
CA LEU A 18 9.96 -12.58 0.10
C LEU A 18 8.60 -13.07 -0.43
N LEU A 19 7.93 -13.99 0.27
CA LEU A 19 6.59 -14.45 -0.09
C LEU A 19 5.54 -13.33 0.03
N CYS A 20 5.69 -12.43 1.00
CA CYS A 20 4.90 -11.20 1.10
C CYS A 20 5.23 -10.22 -0.03
N CYS A 21 6.52 -10.03 -0.36
CA CYS A 21 6.93 -9.16 -1.47
C CYS A 21 6.34 -9.61 -2.80
N LEU A 22 6.38 -10.92 -3.08
CA LEU A 22 5.75 -11.52 -4.26
C LEU A 22 4.22 -11.58 -4.18
N ARG A 23 3.64 -11.16 -3.04
CA ARG A 23 2.20 -11.18 -2.74
C ARG A 23 1.57 -12.57 -2.89
N VAL A 24 2.38 -13.63 -2.76
CA VAL A 24 1.92 -15.03 -2.69
C VAL A 24 1.17 -15.24 -1.37
N ILE A 25 1.72 -14.67 -0.29
CA ILE A 25 1.04 -14.55 1.00
C ILE A 25 0.57 -13.11 1.13
N ARG A 26 -0.72 -12.97 1.47
CA ARG A 26 -1.37 -11.68 1.72
C ARG A 26 -1.78 -11.61 3.19
N PRO A 27 -0.89 -11.13 4.07
CA PRO A 27 -1.21 -11.01 5.48
C PRO A 27 -2.22 -9.87 5.71
N SER A 28 -2.97 -9.95 6.81
CA SER A 28 -3.64 -8.78 7.36
C SER A 28 -2.60 -7.76 7.84
N LEU A 29 -2.97 -6.48 7.94
CA LEU A 29 -2.04 -5.45 8.41
C LEU A 29 -1.46 -5.77 9.80
N ALA A 30 -2.28 -6.27 10.72
CA ALA A 30 -1.82 -6.68 12.04
C ALA A 30 -0.78 -7.81 11.96
N ALA A 31 -1.04 -8.86 11.18
CA ALA A 31 -0.10 -9.96 10.99
C ALA A 31 1.20 -9.48 10.31
N PHE A 32 1.09 -8.58 9.33
CA PHE A 32 2.25 -7.99 8.67
C PHE A 32 3.12 -7.20 9.64
N ARG A 33 2.49 -6.38 10.50
CA ARG A 33 3.18 -5.46 11.42
C ARG A 33 3.83 -6.13 12.63
N VAL A 34 3.34 -7.29 13.04
CA VAL A 34 3.99 -8.10 14.08
C VAL A 34 5.34 -8.67 13.59
N ASN A 35 5.54 -8.78 12.28
CA ASN A 35 6.80 -9.23 11.71
C ASN A 35 7.79 -8.06 11.56
N SER A 36 9.04 -8.28 11.98
CA SER A 36 10.13 -7.31 11.82
C SER A 36 10.78 -7.43 10.45
N PHE A 37 10.09 -6.97 9.40
CA PHE A 37 10.62 -6.97 8.04
C PHE A 37 11.55 -5.77 7.81
N VAL A 38 12.84 -5.98 8.04
CA VAL A 38 13.88 -4.96 7.82
C VAL A 38 13.97 -4.62 6.34
N ARG A 39 13.93 -3.32 6.02
CA ARG A 39 14.06 -2.79 4.63
C ARG A 39 13.07 -3.42 3.64
N TYR A 40 11.88 -3.78 4.12
CA TYR A 40 10.84 -4.43 3.31
C TYR A 40 10.59 -3.77 1.95
N HIS A 41 10.49 -2.43 1.92
CA HIS A 41 10.25 -1.65 0.71
C HIS A 41 11.27 -1.94 -0.39
N GLU A 42 12.56 -2.05 -0.07
CA GLU A 42 13.60 -2.31 -1.07
C GLU A 42 13.45 -3.70 -1.70
N HIS A 43 13.13 -4.71 -0.88
CA HIS A 43 12.86 -6.06 -1.36
C HIS A 43 11.56 -6.12 -2.18
N PHE A 44 10.52 -5.39 -1.75
CA PHE A 44 9.26 -5.30 -2.45
C PHE A 44 9.42 -4.65 -3.83
N GLU A 45 10.12 -3.51 -3.89
CA GLU A 45 10.40 -2.75 -5.11
C GLU A 45 11.12 -3.60 -6.15
N VAL A 46 12.17 -4.35 -5.74
CA VAL A 46 12.89 -5.26 -6.63
C VAL A 46 12.02 -6.44 -7.10
N ALA A 47 11.12 -6.92 -6.25
CA ALA A 47 10.26 -8.05 -6.58
C ALA A 47 9.09 -7.68 -7.51
N GLN A 48 8.74 -6.39 -7.61
CA GLN A 48 7.63 -5.95 -8.46
C GLN A 48 8.09 -5.70 -9.90
N ASN A 49 7.26 -6.11 -10.84
CA ASN A 49 7.35 -5.68 -12.23
C ASN A 49 6.16 -4.75 -12.56
N ASP A 50 6.13 -3.58 -11.93
CA ASP A 50 5.03 -2.60 -12.00
C ASP A 50 5.57 -1.22 -12.46
N PRO A 51 5.31 -0.81 -13.73
CA PRO A 51 5.79 0.47 -14.26
C PRO A 51 5.23 1.71 -13.54
N ASP A 52 4.03 1.61 -12.95
CA ASP A 52 3.46 2.72 -12.19
C ASP A 52 4.17 2.85 -10.86
N LEU A 53 4.59 1.73 -10.25
CA LEU A 53 5.44 1.74 -9.06
C LEU A 53 6.79 2.39 -9.34
N GLU A 54 7.47 2.04 -10.43
CA GLU A 54 8.73 2.68 -10.82
C GLU A 54 8.60 4.20 -10.93
N ARG A 55 7.51 4.67 -11.56
CA ARG A 55 7.22 6.11 -11.68
C ARG A 55 7.00 6.77 -10.33
N PHE A 56 6.26 6.12 -9.43
CA PHE A 56 6.07 6.60 -8.07
C PHE A 56 7.40 6.73 -7.31
N LEU A 57 8.27 5.72 -7.40
CA LEU A 57 9.58 5.74 -6.74
C LEU A 57 10.44 6.92 -7.21
N ALA A 58 10.42 7.20 -8.52
CA ALA A 58 11.12 8.34 -9.11
C ALA A 58 10.56 9.69 -8.61
N LEU A 59 9.25 9.81 -8.42
CA LEU A 59 8.63 11.01 -7.84
C LEU A 59 9.07 11.21 -6.38
N VAL A 60 9.05 10.15 -5.58
CA VAL A 60 9.52 10.20 -4.19
C VAL A 60 11.01 10.56 -4.11
N ASP A 61 11.83 10.03 -5.02
CA ASP A 61 13.26 10.39 -5.08
C ASP A 61 13.49 11.85 -5.44
N GLY A 62 12.70 12.40 -6.36
CA GLY A 62 12.77 13.81 -6.77
C GLY A 62 12.19 14.80 -5.75
N HIS A 63 11.46 14.34 -4.72
CA HIS A 63 10.84 15.22 -3.75
C HIS A 63 11.86 15.84 -2.77
N GLU A 64 11.66 17.11 -2.40
CA GLU A 64 12.44 17.82 -1.37
C GLU A 64 12.00 17.40 0.05
N ALA A 65 12.17 16.12 0.38
CA ALA A 65 11.95 15.55 1.71
C ALA A 65 13.23 14.88 2.22
N SER A 66 13.34 14.73 3.54
CA SER A 66 14.46 13.99 4.14
C SER A 66 14.43 12.52 3.68
N GLY A 67 15.61 11.89 3.59
CA GLY A 67 15.71 10.49 3.19
C GLY A 67 14.94 9.54 4.10
N HIS A 68 14.77 9.89 5.39
CA HIS A 68 13.92 9.14 6.31
C HIS A 68 12.46 9.13 5.83
N PHE A 69 11.89 10.30 5.53
CA PHE A 69 10.49 10.39 5.07
C PHE A 69 10.26 9.73 3.72
N LYS A 70 11.22 9.81 2.79
CA LYS A 70 11.17 9.08 1.53
C LYS A 70 11.08 7.56 1.74
N ARG A 71 11.92 7.00 2.63
CA ARG A 71 11.87 5.57 2.98
C ARG A 71 10.55 5.17 3.63
N CYS A 72 10.03 5.99 4.55
CA CYS A 72 8.73 5.72 5.18
C CYS A 72 7.59 5.70 4.15
N ALA A 73 7.58 6.65 3.20
CA ALA A 73 6.56 6.70 2.15
C ALA A 73 6.59 5.47 1.24
N ARG A 74 7.78 5.00 0.87
CA ARG A 74 7.97 3.76 0.12
C ARG A 74 7.48 2.55 0.88
N PHE A 75 7.82 2.48 2.17
CA PHE A 75 7.33 1.42 3.05
C PHE A 75 5.80 1.43 3.17
N ASP A 76 5.19 2.60 3.33
CA ASP A 76 3.73 2.72 3.44
C ASP A 76 3.02 2.22 2.19
N VAL A 77 3.51 2.59 1.01
CA VAL A 77 2.97 2.08 -0.25
C VAL A 77 3.19 0.58 -0.39
N ALA A 78 4.41 0.09 -0.13
CA ALA A 78 4.71 -1.35 -0.20
C ALA A 78 3.82 -2.16 0.76
N ALA A 79 3.63 -1.70 1.99
CA ALA A 79 2.77 -2.34 2.98
C ALA A 79 1.30 -2.34 2.55
N ALA A 80 0.77 -1.20 2.10
CA ALA A 80 -0.61 -1.10 1.61
C ALA A 80 -0.86 -2.03 0.41
N LEU A 81 0.02 -2.04 -0.59
CA LEU A 81 -0.08 -2.92 -1.75
C LEU A 81 0.00 -4.40 -1.37
N THR A 82 0.78 -4.73 -0.34
CA THR A 82 0.94 -6.11 0.14
C THR A 82 -0.32 -6.59 0.85
N THR A 83 -0.85 -5.80 1.80
CA THR A 83 -2.00 -6.21 2.62
C THR A 83 -3.28 -6.24 1.79
N GLU A 84 -3.46 -5.28 0.89
CA GLU A 84 -4.60 -5.23 -0.03
C GLU A 84 -4.41 -6.15 -1.25
N GLY A 85 -3.19 -6.60 -1.52
CA GLY A 85 -2.82 -7.45 -2.66
C GLY A 85 -3.30 -6.90 -4.00
N ILE A 86 -3.09 -5.59 -4.22
CA ILE A 86 -3.46 -4.84 -5.42
C ILE A 86 -2.20 -4.28 -6.11
N ALA A 87 -2.30 -3.92 -7.39
CA ALA A 87 -1.25 -3.18 -8.10
C ALA A 87 -1.30 -1.69 -7.74
N LEU A 88 -0.25 -0.92 -8.04
CA LEU A 88 -0.26 0.51 -7.71
C LEU A 88 -1.37 1.27 -8.47
N ALA A 89 -1.67 0.86 -9.71
CA ALA A 89 -2.74 1.45 -10.52
C ALA A 89 -4.13 1.39 -9.85
N ASP A 90 -4.35 0.39 -8.99
CA ASP A 90 -5.61 0.16 -8.28
C ASP A 90 -5.60 0.76 -6.87
N LEU A 91 -4.46 1.31 -6.41
CA LEU A 91 -4.36 1.93 -5.10
C LEU A 91 -5.14 3.25 -5.08
N SER A 92 -6.33 3.21 -4.50
CA SER A 92 -7.12 4.40 -4.29
C SER A 92 -6.59 5.23 -3.12
N THR A 93 -6.95 6.51 -3.10
CA THR A 93 -6.62 7.41 -2.00
C THR A 93 -7.28 6.95 -0.69
N GLU A 94 -8.51 6.44 -0.78
CA GLU A 94 -9.27 5.91 0.35
C GLU A 94 -8.58 4.67 0.93
N ALA A 95 -8.05 3.77 0.09
CA ALA A 95 -7.31 2.59 0.55
C ALA A 95 -6.03 2.98 1.29
N LEU A 96 -5.27 3.94 0.75
CA LEU A 96 -4.06 4.45 1.41
C LEU A 96 -4.38 5.16 2.74
N LEU A 97 -5.47 5.93 2.79
CA LEU A 97 -5.92 6.58 4.02
C LEU A 97 -6.38 5.56 5.06
N HIS A 98 -7.10 4.52 4.63
CA HIS A 98 -7.52 3.42 5.49
C HIS A 98 -6.30 2.71 6.11
N TYR A 99 -5.28 2.39 5.31
CA TYR A 99 -4.00 1.87 5.79
C TYR A 99 -3.35 2.78 6.84
N ALA A 100 -3.33 4.09 6.59
CA ALA A 100 -2.70 5.05 7.50
C ALA A 100 -3.42 5.14 8.85
N ILE A 101 -4.76 5.13 8.85
CA ILE A 101 -5.57 5.11 10.07
C ILE A 101 -5.34 3.80 10.83
N ALA A 102 -5.46 2.66 10.16
CA ALA A 102 -5.26 1.36 10.80
C ALA A 102 -3.85 1.20 11.39
N THR A 103 -2.84 1.78 10.73
CA THR A 103 -1.46 1.83 11.26
C THR A 103 -1.34 2.64 12.55
N ARG A 104 -2.03 3.78 12.64
CA ARG A 104 -2.03 4.63 13.83
C ARG A 104 -2.77 3.97 14.99
N ASP A 105 -3.94 3.41 14.70
CA ASP A 105 -4.77 2.72 15.71
C ASP A 105 -4.04 1.50 16.27
N GLY A 106 -3.28 0.79 15.44
CA GLY A 106 -2.43 -0.32 15.85
C GLY A 106 -1.13 0.07 16.56
N GLY A 107 -0.78 1.36 16.62
CA GLY A 107 0.47 1.83 17.23
C GLY A 107 1.74 1.39 16.48
N TRP A 108 1.65 1.11 15.17
CA TRP A 108 2.77 0.57 14.37
C TRP A 108 3.59 1.64 13.64
N GLY A 109 3.42 2.92 13.97
CA GLY A 109 4.12 4.02 13.31
C GLY A 109 5.61 4.15 13.69
N ALA A 110 6.04 3.55 14.80
CA ALA A 110 7.42 3.61 15.29
C ALA A 110 8.01 5.04 15.37
N GLY A 111 7.21 6.02 15.81
CA GLY A 111 7.58 7.44 15.88
C GLY A 111 7.25 8.26 14.63
N TYR A 112 6.71 7.64 13.58
CA TYR A 112 6.24 8.26 12.33
C TYR A 112 4.71 8.31 12.22
N GLU A 113 3.98 8.01 13.30
CA GLU A 113 2.52 7.81 13.33
C GLU A 113 1.75 8.98 12.69
N SER A 114 2.14 10.21 12.98
CA SER A 114 1.45 11.43 12.51
C SER A 114 1.66 11.72 11.03
N ASP A 115 2.68 11.12 10.43
CA ASP A 115 3.10 11.35 9.04
C ASP A 115 2.84 10.13 8.13
N VAL A 116 2.40 8.98 8.67
CA VAL A 116 2.03 7.78 7.88
C VAL A 116 1.15 8.14 6.69
N GLY A 117 1.58 7.73 5.49
CA GLY A 117 0.88 7.97 4.23
C GLY A 117 0.89 9.43 3.73
N ARG A 118 1.43 10.39 4.49
CA ARG A 118 1.38 11.83 4.16
C ARG A 118 2.18 12.18 2.91
N LEU A 119 3.40 11.65 2.79
CA LEU A 119 4.25 11.94 1.63
C LEU A 119 3.74 11.20 0.38
N ALA A 120 3.33 9.94 0.54
CA ALA A 120 2.71 9.16 -0.53
C ALA A 120 1.45 9.85 -1.10
N TRP A 121 0.67 10.51 -0.25
CA TRP A 121 -0.49 11.30 -0.67
C TRP A 121 -0.12 12.62 -1.37
N ARG A 122 0.94 13.32 -0.90
CA ARG A 122 1.40 14.58 -1.53
C ARG A 122 1.95 14.38 -2.94
N ASP A 123 2.68 13.29 -3.16
CA ASP A 123 3.25 12.94 -4.47
C ASP A 123 2.21 12.24 -5.36
N GLY A 124 1.19 11.64 -4.74
CA GLY A 124 -0.02 11.12 -5.37
C GLY A 124 -0.95 12.20 -5.91
N ARG A 125 -0.52 12.99 -6.91
CA ARG A 125 -1.47 13.52 -7.91
C ARG A 125 -1.98 12.37 -8.79
N VAL A 126 -2.72 11.44 -8.19
CA VAL A 126 -3.62 10.50 -8.87
C VAL A 126 -4.86 11.29 -9.34
N ARG A 127 -4.64 12.33 -10.16
CA ARG A 127 -5.71 13.11 -10.80
C ARG A 127 -5.70 12.97 -12.32
N SER A 128 -4.80 12.15 -12.88
CA SER A 128 -4.63 12.03 -14.33
C SER A 128 -4.24 10.63 -14.84
N LEU A 129 -4.55 9.56 -14.12
CA LEU A 129 -4.64 8.26 -14.79
C LEU A 129 -5.93 8.29 -15.64
N PRO A 130 -5.87 8.07 -16.97
CA PRO A 130 -7.08 8.00 -17.77
C PRO A 130 -7.91 6.85 -17.22
N ARG A 131 -9.14 7.15 -16.79
CA ARG A 131 -10.15 6.12 -16.48
C ARG A 131 -10.12 5.10 -17.63
N ALA A 132 -9.64 3.90 -17.34
CA ALA A 132 -9.78 2.79 -18.25
C ALA A 132 -11.27 2.63 -18.55
N ARG A 133 -11.53 2.48 -19.84
CA ARG A 133 -12.82 2.58 -20.51
C ARG A 133 -13.85 1.63 -19.90
N SER A 134 -15.11 2.07 -19.98
CA SER A 134 -16.32 1.30 -19.71
C SER A 134 -16.21 -0.17 -20.14
N CYS A 135 -16.28 -1.09 -19.18
CA CYS A 135 -16.77 -2.43 -19.45
C CYS A 135 -18.27 -2.44 -19.16
N HIS A 136 -19.05 -2.46 -20.24
CA HIS A 136 -20.47 -2.78 -20.23
C HIS A 136 -20.68 -4.13 -19.55
N VAL A 137 -21.35 -4.12 -18.40
CA VAL A 137 -22.22 -5.23 -18.00
C VAL A 137 -23.63 -4.67 -17.96
N ALA A 138 -24.37 -4.96 -19.02
CA ALA A 138 -25.81 -4.80 -19.05
C ALA A 138 -26.43 -5.63 -17.92
N ARG A 139 -27.09 -4.97 -16.96
CA ARG A 139 -28.22 -5.54 -16.24
C ARG A 139 -29.30 -4.48 -16.11
N SER A 140 -30.18 -4.49 -17.10
CA SER A 140 -31.59 -4.18 -16.94
C SER A 140 -32.15 -4.96 -15.75
N ASN A 141 -32.74 -4.26 -14.79
CA ASN A 141 -34.11 -4.53 -14.33
C ASN A 141 -34.59 -3.35 -13.48
N ALA A 142 -35.73 -2.82 -13.90
CA ALA A 142 -36.47 -1.73 -13.31
C ALA A 142 -37.04 -2.09 -11.93
N CYS A 143 -37.27 -1.06 -11.09
CA CYS A 143 -38.58 -0.71 -10.49
C CYS A 143 -38.47 0.52 -9.54
N PRO A 144 -39.57 1.22 -9.23
CA PRO A 144 -39.69 2.67 -9.44
C PRO A 144 -40.10 3.50 -8.18
N GLY A 145 -40.19 4.83 -8.35
CA GLY A 145 -40.79 5.80 -7.40
C GLY A 145 -39.77 6.35 -6.39
N ASP A 146 -39.64 7.65 -6.12
CA ASP A 146 -40.66 8.68 -6.12
C ASP A 146 -40.14 10.05 -6.60
N ASP A 147 -41.03 10.69 -7.34
CA ASP A 147 -41.03 12.11 -7.66
C ASP A 147 -41.01 12.97 -6.39
N ALA A 148 -39.98 13.79 -6.24
CA ALA A 148 -40.09 15.05 -5.52
C ALA A 148 -39.28 16.13 -6.26
N CYS A 149 -39.84 16.51 -7.40
CA CYS A 149 -39.95 17.89 -7.89
C CYS A 149 -39.23 19.00 -7.10
N ARG A 150 -38.33 19.70 -7.82
CA ARG A 150 -38.28 21.17 -7.98
C ARG A 150 -38.42 22.05 -6.73
N ALA A 151 -37.47 22.98 -6.56
CA ALA A 151 -37.61 24.33 -7.12
C ALA A 151 -36.51 25.29 -6.64
N ARG A 152 -35.93 25.99 -7.64
CA ARG A 152 -35.21 27.28 -7.62
C ARG A 152 -33.76 27.30 -7.17
#